data_AF-G8RJ23-F1
#
_entry.id   AF-G8RJ23-F1
#
_cell.length_a   1.000
_cell.length_b   1.000
_cell.length_c   1.000
_cell.angle_alpha   90.00
_cell.angle_beta   90.00
_cell.angle_gamma   90.00
#
_symmetry.space_group_name_H-M   'P 1'
#
loop_
_entity.id
_entity.type
_entity.pdbx_description
1 polymer ?
#
loop_
_entity_poly.entity_id
_entity_poly.type
_entity_poly.pdbx_seq_one_letter_code
_entity_poly.pdbx_strand_id
1 'polypeptide(L)'
;MRRPIRITLLVMLEKSEIRFLPLGGRRVAYEVRGSGPPLVAPAWWVSHLELDWQNADFRRFWDGISDGYTLIRYDRLGVGMSDRTVTDSDLTLDSEVATLRALIDELGLNRVSLIGGSSGSCTAIAFAAAFPERVEQMVLYGSYPDGSELTAPGVGNAILAAIQAHWGLGSRLLSDIFLGRADADEHERFGRLQREATTAETAAAVLAMVYRLDVRDRLAHVRSPTLVVHRRDDRAVPYRLGREVAAAIPGATFIPLKGSAHFPWHGDADSVVRACREALGPAQPSPHTESTQELVLSVREREVLGCIARGLSDREIAEQLVLSSHTVHRHVANIRRKLGRTSRTAAVAEAARLGIL
;
A
#
# COMPACT_ATOMS: atom_id res chain seq x y z
N MET A 1 -4.34 -31.07 -33.27
CA MET A 1 -3.85 -31.33 -31.90
C MET A 1 -3.39 -30.02 -31.27
N ARG A 2 -4.21 -29.42 -30.39
CA ARG A 2 -3.90 -28.15 -29.70
C ARG A 2 -3.19 -28.48 -28.38
N ARG A 3 -1.95 -27.99 -28.23
CA ARG A 3 -1.17 -28.05 -26.98
C ARG A 3 -1.81 -27.18 -25.88
N PRO A 4 -1.62 -27.49 -24.59
CA PRO A 4 -2.37 -26.87 -23.52
C PRO A 4 -1.78 -25.49 -23.16
N ILE A 5 -2.53 -24.44 -23.46
CA ILE A 5 -2.24 -23.03 -23.08
C ILE A 5 -2.36 -22.82 -21.55
N ARG A 6 -2.92 -23.79 -20.82
CA ARG A 6 -3.25 -23.67 -19.40
C ARG A 6 -2.04 -23.73 -18.45
N ILE A 7 -0.93 -24.35 -18.84
CA ILE A 7 0.27 -24.45 -17.99
C ILE A 7 1.10 -23.16 -18.05
N THR A 8 1.14 -22.48 -19.19
CA THR A 8 1.89 -21.22 -19.34
C THR A 8 1.27 -20.06 -18.55
N LEU A 9 -0.07 -20.03 -18.39
CA LEU A 9 -0.74 -19.00 -17.61
C LEU A 9 -0.54 -19.17 -16.09
N LEU A 10 -0.40 -20.42 -15.60
CA LEU A 10 -0.16 -20.68 -14.18
C LEU A 10 1.28 -20.32 -13.77
N VAL A 11 2.25 -20.56 -14.65
CA VAL A 11 3.67 -20.20 -14.41
C VAL A 11 3.90 -18.68 -14.54
N MET A 12 3.05 -17.96 -15.28
CA MET A 12 3.09 -16.49 -15.37
C MET A 12 2.60 -15.78 -14.10
N LEU A 13 1.92 -16.47 -13.18
CA LEU A 13 1.42 -15.88 -11.92
C LEU A 13 2.46 -15.91 -10.78
N GLU A 14 3.64 -16.51 -10.98
CA GLU A 14 4.71 -16.58 -9.96
C GLU A 14 5.72 -15.42 -10.04
N LYS A 15 5.79 -14.68 -11.16
CA LYS A 15 6.72 -13.55 -11.35
C LYS A 15 5.97 -12.22 -11.29
N SER A 16 6.38 -11.34 -10.38
CA SER A 16 5.89 -9.96 -10.30
C SER A 16 6.07 -9.26 -11.65
N GLU A 17 5.02 -8.61 -12.16
CA GLU A 17 5.13 -7.72 -13.31
C GLU A 17 5.50 -6.32 -12.82
N ILE A 18 6.74 -5.91 -13.06
CA ILE A 18 7.20 -4.55 -12.76
C ILE A 18 6.79 -3.64 -13.91
N ARG A 19 6.06 -2.59 -13.57
CA ARG A 19 5.55 -1.55 -14.47
C ARG A 19 6.03 -0.19 -14.02
N PHE A 20 5.85 0.83 -14.86
CA PHE A 20 6.35 2.18 -14.62
C PHE A 20 5.21 3.19 -14.76
N LEU A 21 4.99 3.97 -13.70
CA LEU A 21 4.09 5.12 -13.66
C LEU A 21 4.86 6.37 -14.12
N PRO A 22 4.44 7.06 -15.20
CA PRO A 22 4.99 8.35 -15.56
C PRO A 22 4.60 9.41 -14.51
N LEU A 23 5.59 10.10 -13.95
CA LEU A 23 5.41 11.14 -12.94
C LEU A 23 6.36 12.32 -13.22
N GLY A 24 5.82 13.41 -13.77
CA GLY A 24 6.60 14.64 -14.01
C GLY A 24 7.85 14.42 -14.89
N GLY A 25 7.74 13.65 -15.96
CA GLY A 25 8.85 13.32 -16.87
C GLY A 25 9.82 12.25 -16.35
N ARG A 26 9.56 11.71 -15.15
CA ARG A 26 10.29 10.59 -14.53
C ARG A 26 9.37 9.39 -14.42
N ARG A 27 9.90 8.25 -13.98
CA ARG A 27 9.17 6.99 -13.84
C ARG A 27 9.31 6.43 -12.43
N VAL A 28 8.16 6.11 -11.85
CA VAL A 28 8.05 5.37 -10.59
C VAL A 28 7.77 3.90 -10.93
N ALA A 29 8.69 3.01 -10.55
CA ALA A 29 8.51 1.57 -10.68
C ALA A 29 7.51 1.07 -9.65
N TYR A 30 6.55 0.26 -10.08
CA TYR A 30 5.58 -0.40 -9.23
C TYR A 30 5.38 -1.84 -9.68
N GLU A 31 4.96 -2.70 -8.74
CA GLU A 31 4.57 -4.08 -9.03
C GLU A 31 3.12 -4.31 -8.63
N VAL A 32 2.51 -5.28 -9.29
CA VAL A 32 1.18 -5.81 -8.97
C VAL A 32 1.29 -7.32 -8.87
N ARG A 33 0.88 -7.90 -7.74
CA ARG A 33 0.95 -9.34 -7.47
C ARG A 33 -0.34 -9.85 -6.81
N GLY A 34 -0.76 -11.05 -7.19
CA GLY A 34 -1.95 -11.69 -6.62
C GLY A 34 -3.25 -11.26 -7.29
N SER A 35 -4.36 -11.54 -6.61
CA SER A 35 -5.70 -11.27 -7.11
C SER A 35 -6.67 -11.07 -5.94
N GLY A 36 -7.63 -10.18 -6.10
CA GLY A 36 -8.58 -9.81 -5.04
C GLY A 36 -8.67 -8.30 -4.84
N PRO A 37 -9.25 -7.82 -3.73
CA PRO A 37 -9.28 -6.40 -3.38
C PRO A 37 -7.86 -5.80 -3.37
N PRO A 38 -7.69 -4.52 -3.73
CA PRO A 38 -6.38 -3.89 -3.76
C PRO A 38 -5.85 -3.65 -2.34
N LEU A 39 -4.61 -4.11 -2.10
CA LEU A 39 -3.81 -3.85 -0.92
C LEU A 39 -2.56 -3.08 -1.35
N VAL A 40 -2.50 -1.79 -1.04
CA VAL A 40 -1.37 -0.93 -1.42
C VAL A 40 -0.44 -0.75 -0.23
N ALA A 41 0.85 -0.96 -0.45
CA ALA A 41 1.89 -0.71 0.52
C ALA A 41 2.70 0.54 0.12
N PRO A 42 2.51 1.68 0.79
CA PRO A 42 3.31 2.87 0.54
C PRO A 42 4.80 2.62 0.76
N ALA A 43 5.63 3.28 -0.05
CA ALA A 43 7.07 3.09 -0.02
C ALA A 43 7.67 3.41 1.37
N TRP A 44 8.50 2.50 1.89
CA TRP A 44 9.33 2.71 3.08
C TRP A 44 10.73 3.19 2.69
N TRP A 45 11.62 3.46 3.65
CA TRP A 45 12.91 4.16 3.45
C TRP A 45 13.82 3.66 2.30
N VAL A 46 14.09 2.37 2.18
CA VAL A 46 14.80 1.80 1.03
C VAL A 46 14.18 0.47 0.67
N SER A 47 13.79 0.31 -0.59
CA SER A 47 13.20 -0.90 -1.17
C SER A 47 13.82 -1.16 -2.54
N HIS A 48 13.66 -2.38 -3.03
CA HIS A 48 13.96 -2.70 -4.42
C HIS A 48 13.02 -3.81 -4.88
N LEU A 49 12.09 -3.48 -5.77
CA LEU A 49 11.02 -4.41 -6.16
C LEU A 49 11.51 -5.80 -6.57
N GLU A 50 12.59 -5.91 -7.35
CA GLU A 50 13.15 -7.23 -7.71
C GLU A 50 13.98 -7.91 -6.60
N LEU A 51 14.95 -7.19 -5.99
CA LEU A 51 15.87 -7.78 -5.02
C LEU A 51 15.17 -8.20 -3.72
N ASP A 52 14.12 -7.49 -3.31
CA ASP A 52 13.36 -7.83 -2.11
C ASP A 52 12.80 -9.26 -2.17
N TRP A 53 12.29 -9.69 -3.34
CA TRP A 53 11.75 -11.05 -3.54
C TRP A 53 12.82 -12.15 -3.55
N GLN A 54 14.11 -11.82 -3.54
CA GLN A 54 15.17 -12.81 -3.38
C GLN A 54 15.29 -13.27 -1.93
N ASN A 55 14.81 -12.48 -0.96
CA ASN A 55 14.78 -12.85 0.45
C ASN A 55 13.57 -13.75 0.75
N ALA A 56 13.81 -14.99 1.22
CA ALA A 56 12.77 -15.96 1.50
C ALA A 56 11.77 -15.50 2.59
N ASP A 57 12.25 -14.80 3.63
CA ASP A 57 11.40 -14.31 4.72
C ASP A 57 10.52 -13.15 4.24
N PHE A 58 11.08 -12.28 3.39
CA PHE A 58 10.32 -11.24 2.71
C PHE A 58 9.18 -11.83 1.88
N ARG A 59 9.48 -12.87 1.06
CA ARG A 59 8.46 -13.56 0.27
C ARG A 59 7.37 -14.15 1.14
N ARG A 60 7.74 -14.93 2.16
CA ARG A 60 6.81 -15.59 3.07
C ARG A 60 5.88 -14.60 3.75
N PHE A 61 6.42 -13.47 4.21
CA PHE A 61 5.65 -12.41 4.84
C PHE A 61 4.60 -11.82 3.90
N TRP A 62 5.01 -11.40 2.70
CA TRP A 62 4.09 -10.79 1.76
C TRP A 62 3.08 -11.78 1.19
N ASP A 63 3.51 -13.00 0.83
CA ASP A 63 2.59 -14.07 0.41
C ASP A 63 1.55 -14.37 1.51
N GLY A 64 1.97 -14.35 2.78
CA GLY A 64 1.08 -14.55 3.92
C GLY A 64 0.05 -13.44 4.10
N ILE A 65 0.46 -12.17 4.02
CA ILE A 65 -0.43 -11.02 4.22
C ILE A 65 -1.34 -10.76 3.02
N SER A 66 -0.81 -10.89 1.80
CA SER A 66 -1.55 -10.56 0.58
C SER A 66 -2.36 -11.71 0.00
N ASP A 67 -2.41 -12.86 0.66
CA ASP A 67 -3.26 -13.97 0.25
C ASP A 67 -4.74 -13.53 0.23
N GLY A 68 -5.37 -13.64 -0.94
CA GLY A 68 -6.70 -13.11 -1.22
C GLY A 68 -6.77 -11.63 -1.61
N TYR A 69 -5.62 -10.95 -1.74
CA TYR A 69 -5.51 -9.55 -2.15
C TYR A 69 -4.69 -9.39 -3.44
N THR A 70 -4.89 -8.25 -4.10
CA THR A 70 -3.97 -7.73 -5.11
C THR A 70 -2.98 -6.79 -4.43
N LEU A 71 -1.77 -7.27 -4.14
CA LEU A 71 -0.68 -6.48 -3.56
C LEU A 71 -0.11 -5.50 -4.60
N ILE A 72 0.00 -4.24 -4.20
CA ILE A 72 0.60 -3.17 -4.99
C ILE A 72 1.70 -2.53 -4.15
N ARG A 73 2.93 -2.55 -4.69
CA ARG A 73 4.12 -1.93 -4.10
C ARG A 73 4.80 -1.05 -5.12
N TYR A 74 5.55 -0.05 -4.67
CA TYR A 74 6.32 0.81 -5.54
C TYR A 74 7.62 1.25 -4.86
N ASP A 75 8.64 1.50 -5.67
CA ASP A 75 9.88 2.12 -5.21
C ASP A 75 9.75 3.64 -5.32
N ARG A 76 10.19 4.41 -4.32
CA ARG A 76 10.20 5.89 -4.44
C ARG A 76 11.21 6.35 -5.50
N LEU A 77 11.05 7.57 -6.02
CA LEU A 77 12.10 8.21 -6.83
C LEU A 77 13.44 8.20 -6.07
N GLY A 78 14.53 7.93 -6.79
CA GLY A 78 15.86 7.78 -6.19
C GLY A 78 16.19 6.40 -5.61
N VAL A 79 15.20 5.51 -5.52
CA VAL A 79 15.33 4.21 -4.84
C VAL A 79 14.90 3.09 -5.77
N GLY A 80 15.55 1.94 -5.62
CA GLY A 80 15.21 0.69 -6.28
C GLY A 80 15.21 0.82 -7.79
N MET A 81 14.07 0.48 -8.38
CA MET A 81 13.86 0.44 -9.83
C MET A 81 13.26 1.72 -10.40
N SER A 82 12.89 2.69 -9.56
CA SER A 82 12.43 4.00 -10.00
C SER A 82 13.58 4.85 -10.52
N ASP A 83 13.27 5.87 -11.32
CA ASP A 83 14.29 6.79 -11.83
C ASP A 83 15.07 7.43 -10.67
N ARG A 84 16.40 7.56 -10.83
CA ARG A 84 17.33 7.89 -9.73
C ARG A 84 17.39 9.38 -9.38
N THR A 85 16.87 10.26 -10.24
CA THR A 85 16.93 11.71 -10.03
C THR A 85 15.85 12.17 -9.06
N VAL A 86 16.27 12.78 -7.96
CA VAL A 86 15.42 13.32 -6.88
C VAL A 86 15.74 14.80 -6.68
N THR A 87 14.71 15.59 -6.41
CA THR A 87 14.82 17.00 -5.99
C THR A 87 14.24 17.18 -4.58
N ASP A 88 14.55 18.31 -3.94
CA ASP A 88 14.03 18.60 -2.59
C ASP A 88 12.49 18.60 -2.54
N SER A 89 11.82 19.01 -3.62
CA SER A 89 10.36 18.97 -3.71
C SER A 89 9.80 17.54 -3.68
N ASP A 90 10.55 16.55 -4.14
CA ASP A 90 10.13 15.15 -4.08
C ASP A 90 10.23 14.59 -2.65
N LEU A 91 11.09 15.16 -1.81
CA LEU A 91 11.41 14.69 -0.46
C LEU A 91 10.49 15.30 0.62
N THR A 92 9.18 15.24 0.37
CA THR A 92 8.15 15.76 1.26
C THR A 92 7.01 14.75 1.42
N LEU A 93 6.30 14.84 2.56
CA LEU A 93 5.11 14.01 2.80
C LEU A 93 4.04 14.23 1.71
N ASP A 94 3.85 15.47 1.27
CA ASP A 94 2.86 15.80 0.24
C ASP A 94 3.21 15.18 -1.11
N SER A 95 4.50 15.13 -1.47
CA SER A 95 4.97 14.43 -2.68
C SER A 95 4.82 12.91 -2.58
N GLU A 96 5.06 12.32 -1.41
CA GLU A 96 4.81 10.89 -1.16
C GLU A 96 3.30 10.56 -1.29
N VAL A 97 2.42 11.40 -0.73
CA VAL A 97 0.95 11.27 -0.88
C VAL A 97 0.51 11.48 -2.33
N ALA A 98 1.09 12.44 -3.05
CA ALA A 98 0.79 12.69 -4.45
C ALA A 98 1.20 11.52 -5.33
N THR A 99 2.34 10.90 -5.05
CA THR A 99 2.82 9.68 -5.75
C THR A 99 1.87 8.51 -5.50
N LEU A 100 1.50 8.27 -4.24
CA LEU A 100 0.54 7.22 -3.89
C LEU A 100 -0.82 7.43 -4.59
N ARG A 101 -1.32 8.67 -4.58
CA ARG A 101 -2.56 9.03 -5.27
C ARG A 101 -2.46 8.77 -6.78
N ALA A 102 -1.39 9.23 -7.42
CA ALA A 102 -1.17 9.03 -8.86
C ALA A 102 -1.13 7.55 -9.23
N LEU A 103 -0.49 6.71 -8.40
CA LEU A 103 -0.47 5.26 -8.61
C LEU A 103 -1.85 4.62 -8.49
N ILE A 104 -2.61 4.98 -7.46
CA ILE A 104 -3.99 4.48 -7.25
C ILE A 104 -4.89 4.91 -8.41
N ASP A 105 -4.75 6.15 -8.88
CA ASP A 105 -5.53 6.70 -9.99
C ASP A 105 -5.15 6.04 -11.34
N GLU A 106 -3.87 5.81 -11.62
CA GLU A 106 -3.37 5.09 -12.80
C GLU A 106 -3.93 3.67 -12.89
N LEU A 107 -3.99 2.98 -11.75
CA LEU A 107 -4.58 1.63 -11.66
C LEU A 107 -6.11 1.65 -11.70
N GLY A 108 -6.74 2.83 -11.75
CA GLY A 108 -8.20 3.00 -11.81
C GLY A 108 -8.91 2.50 -10.56
N LEU A 109 -8.26 2.58 -9.39
CA LEU A 109 -8.75 2.03 -8.13
C LEU A 109 -9.52 3.11 -7.34
N ASN A 110 -10.80 2.85 -7.07
CA ASN A 110 -11.63 3.81 -6.32
C ASN A 110 -11.40 3.74 -4.81
N ARG A 111 -11.14 2.57 -4.26
CA ARG A 111 -10.95 2.37 -2.81
C ARG A 111 -9.94 1.25 -2.58
N VAL A 112 -9.02 1.43 -1.63
CA VAL A 112 -7.93 0.49 -1.36
C VAL A 112 -7.78 0.19 0.13
N SER A 113 -7.28 -1.00 0.45
CA SER A 113 -6.69 -1.27 1.77
C SER A 113 -5.25 -0.79 1.77
N LEU A 114 -4.79 -0.19 2.87
CA LEU A 114 -3.41 0.27 3.01
C LEU A 114 -2.66 -0.58 4.03
N ILE A 115 -1.42 -0.94 3.73
CA ILE A 115 -0.48 -1.50 4.70
C ILE A 115 0.82 -0.70 4.71
N GLY A 116 0.92 0.24 5.66
CA GLY A 116 2.05 1.16 5.78
C GLY A 116 3.02 0.70 6.87
N GLY A 117 4.28 0.45 6.51
CA GLY A 117 5.36 0.18 7.47
C GLY A 117 6.26 1.40 7.65
N SER A 118 6.63 1.73 8.89
CA SER A 118 7.61 2.79 9.19
C SER A 118 7.22 4.13 8.53
N SER A 119 8.08 4.74 7.73
CA SER A 119 7.76 5.96 6.97
C SER A 119 6.57 5.80 6.02
N GLY A 120 6.34 4.59 5.51
CA GLY A 120 5.15 4.27 4.70
C GLY A 120 3.85 4.38 5.51
N SER A 121 3.91 4.25 6.84
CA SER A 121 2.77 4.54 7.72
C SER A 121 2.40 6.02 7.69
N CYS A 122 3.38 6.94 7.65
CA CYS A 122 3.10 8.38 7.57
C CYS A 122 2.37 8.73 6.27
N THR A 123 2.83 8.18 5.13
CA THR A 123 2.15 8.35 3.84
C THR A 123 0.74 7.76 3.87
N ALA A 124 0.56 6.58 4.48
CA ALA A 124 -0.76 5.95 4.61
C ALA A 124 -1.73 6.81 5.46
N ILE A 125 -1.27 7.30 6.61
CA ILE A 125 -2.04 8.18 7.51
C ILE A 125 -2.45 9.46 6.79
N ALA A 126 -1.48 10.12 6.13
CA ALA A 126 -1.73 11.37 5.43
C ALA A 126 -2.71 11.19 4.26
N PHE A 127 -2.57 10.10 3.50
CA PHE A 127 -3.52 9.76 2.43
C PHE A 127 -4.92 9.45 2.98
N ALA A 128 -5.03 8.66 4.05
CA ALA A 128 -6.30 8.31 4.66
C ALA A 128 -7.02 9.51 5.29
N ALA A 129 -6.27 10.47 5.83
CA ALA A 129 -6.81 11.72 6.36
C ALA A 129 -7.31 12.66 5.24
N ALA A 130 -6.59 12.73 4.12
CA ALA A 130 -6.94 13.59 2.99
C ALA A 130 -8.06 13.02 2.10
N PHE A 131 -8.13 11.69 1.99
CA PHE A 131 -9.06 10.97 1.10
C PHE A 131 -9.76 9.82 1.84
N PRO A 132 -10.55 10.10 2.89
CA PRO A 132 -11.15 9.07 3.74
C PRO A 132 -12.06 8.10 2.97
N GLU A 133 -12.70 8.55 1.89
CA GLU A 133 -13.54 7.73 1.01
C GLU A 133 -12.76 6.75 0.15
N ARG A 134 -11.46 6.98 -0.04
CA ARG A 134 -10.56 6.16 -0.86
C ARG A 134 -9.88 5.03 -0.07
N VAL A 135 -10.07 4.97 1.25
CA VAL A 135 -9.45 3.97 2.12
C VAL A 135 -10.50 3.04 2.72
N GLU A 136 -10.34 1.73 2.47
CA GLU A 136 -11.18 0.68 3.04
C GLU A 136 -10.86 0.47 4.51
N GLN A 137 -9.59 0.19 4.76
CA GLN A 137 -9.00 -0.15 6.05
C GLN A 137 -7.50 0.09 5.97
N MET A 138 -6.87 0.22 7.13
CA MET A 138 -5.44 0.54 7.22
C MET A 138 -4.76 -0.35 8.27
N VAL A 139 -3.64 -0.94 7.89
CA VAL A 139 -2.73 -1.62 8.82
C VAL A 139 -1.42 -0.83 8.86
N LEU A 140 -1.00 -0.45 10.06
CA LEU A 140 0.22 0.30 10.31
C LEU A 140 1.17 -0.55 11.13
N TYR A 141 2.39 -0.77 10.63
CA TYR A 141 3.42 -1.49 11.36
C TYR A 141 4.59 -0.57 11.69
N GLY A 142 5.01 -0.54 12.95
CA GLY A 142 6.18 0.26 13.36
C GLY A 142 5.99 1.76 13.07
N SER A 143 4.78 2.28 13.32
CA SER A 143 4.39 3.64 12.96
C SER A 143 4.85 4.67 13.98
N TYR A 144 4.87 5.94 13.55
CA TYR A 144 5.21 7.07 14.41
C TYR A 144 4.48 8.34 13.96
N PRO A 145 4.20 9.29 14.88
CA PRO A 145 3.49 10.52 14.56
C PRO A 145 4.43 11.67 14.15
N ASP A 146 5.64 11.73 14.71
CA ASP A 146 6.66 12.75 14.49
C ASP A 146 8.04 12.08 14.34
N GLY A 147 8.66 12.23 13.17
CA GLY A 147 9.94 11.64 12.82
C GLY A 147 11.12 12.17 13.65
N SER A 148 10.98 13.35 14.24
CA SER A 148 12.04 13.94 15.08
C SER A 148 12.22 13.17 16.41
N GLU A 149 11.23 12.37 16.81
CA GLU A 149 11.25 11.56 18.03
C GLU A 149 11.80 10.15 17.83
N LEU A 150 12.19 9.78 16.59
CA LEU A 150 12.75 8.46 16.28
C LEU A 150 14.13 8.22 16.90
N THR A 151 14.91 9.28 17.08
CA THR A 151 16.27 9.20 17.63
C THR A 151 16.47 10.25 18.72
N ALA A 152 17.42 10.00 19.64
CA ALA A 152 17.82 11.02 20.59
C ALA A 152 18.44 12.23 19.86
N PRO A 153 18.38 13.44 20.44
CA PRO A 153 18.95 14.65 19.82
C PRO A 153 20.39 14.43 19.34
N GLY A 154 20.65 14.77 18.07
CA GLY A 154 21.96 14.65 17.43
C GLY A 154 22.30 13.26 16.88
N VAL A 155 21.65 12.18 17.35
CA VAL A 155 21.91 10.81 16.86
C VAL A 155 21.52 10.67 15.38
N GLY A 156 20.35 11.17 14.98
CA GLY A 156 19.93 11.19 13.58
C GLY A 156 20.95 11.88 12.66
N ASN A 157 21.46 13.05 13.07
CA ASN A 157 22.49 13.78 12.31
C ASN A 157 23.80 12.98 12.19
N ALA A 158 24.20 12.28 13.25
CA ALA A 158 25.39 11.43 13.21
C ALA A 158 25.22 10.23 12.26
N ILE A 159 24.04 9.61 12.25
CA ILE A 159 23.70 8.54 11.30
C ILE A 159 23.76 9.07 9.86
N LEU A 160 23.14 10.21 9.59
CA LEU A 160 23.16 10.86 8.27
C LEU A 160 24.60 11.15 7.81
N ALA A 161 25.43 11.72 8.69
CA ALA A 161 26.83 11.99 8.39
C ALA A 161 27.63 10.71 8.10
N ALA A 162 27.37 9.61 8.83
CA ALA A 162 28.02 8.33 8.59
C ALA A 162 27.66 7.72 7.23
N ILE A 163 26.40 7.85 6.81
CA ILE A 163 25.92 7.43 5.48
C ILE A 163 26.67 8.20 4.39
N GLN A 164 26.69 9.53 4.50
CA GLN A 164 27.30 10.42 3.51
C GLN A 164 28.82 10.23 3.43
N ALA A 165 29.48 10.02 4.57
CA ALA A 165 30.93 9.83 4.62
C ALA A 165 31.35 8.46 4.06
N HIS A 166 30.59 7.40 4.35
CA HIS A 166 30.96 6.06 3.90
C HIS A 166 29.75 5.11 3.83
N TRP A 167 29.17 4.95 2.64
CA TRP A 167 27.93 4.18 2.49
C TRP A 167 28.01 2.73 2.96
N GLY A 168 29.17 2.07 2.78
CA GLY A 168 29.41 0.72 3.30
C GLY A 168 29.32 0.59 4.83
N LEU A 169 29.66 1.65 5.58
CA LEU A 169 29.58 1.67 7.03
C LEU A 169 28.18 2.12 7.47
N GLY A 170 27.63 3.16 6.83
CA GLY A 170 26.27 3.63 7.08
C GLY A 170 25.21 2.54 6.87
N SER A 171 25.27 1.80 5.76
CA SER A 171 24.35 0.69 5.49
C SER A 171 24.48 -0.46 6.50
N ARG A 172 25.68 -0.75 7.03
CA ARG A 172 25.88 -1.75 8.11
C ARG A 172 25.31 -1.27 9.44
N LEU A 173 25.55 -0.01 9.81
CA LEU A 173 24.97 0.61 11.00
C LEU A 173 23.44 0.53 10.98
N LEU A 174 22.83 0.86 9.85
CA LEU A 174 21.38 0.78 9.68
C LEU A 174 20.86 -0.66 9.64
N SER A 175 21.64 -1.60 9.10
CA SER A 175 21.31 -3.03 9.19
C SER A 175 21.20 -3.50 10.64
N ASP A 176 22.15 -3.13 11.51
CA ASP A 176 22.10 -3.44 12.95
C ASP A 176 20.84 -2.86 13.62
N ILE A 177 20.52 -1.61 13.30
CA ILE A 177 19.33 -0.94 13.82
C ILE A 177 18.06 -1.64 13.36
N PHE A 178 17.91 -1.96 12.07
CA PHE A 178 16.65 -2.48 11.54
C PHE A 178 16.43 -3.98 11.75
N LEU A 179 17.49 -4.79 11.67
CA LEU A 179 17.38 -6.24 11.77
C LEU A 179 17.57 -6.75 13.19
N GLY A 180 18.19 -5.95 14.07
CA GLY A 180 18.46 -6.36 15.43
C GLY A 180 19.39 -7.57 15.48
N ARG A 181 18.93 -8.67 16.09
CA ARG A 181 19.74 -9.87 16.39
C ARG A 181 19.87 -10.85 15.21
N ALA A 182 19.75 -10.35 13.99
CA ALA A 182 20.02 -11.10 12.75
C ALA A 182 21.47 -11.61 12.69
N ASP A 183 21.70 -12.64 11.87
CA ASP A 183 23.04 -13.17 11.66
C ASP A 183 23.91 -12.26 10.76
N ALA A 184 25.23 -12.51 10.74
CA ALA A 184 26.17 -11.67 10.02
C ALA A 184 25.93 -11.67 8.50
N ASP A 185 25.54 -12.81 7.93
CA ASP A 185 25.29 -12.93 6.49
C ASP A 185 24.04 -12.16 6.09
N GLU A 186 23.02 -12.15 6.95
CA GLU A 186 21.78 -11.40 6.78
C GLU A 186 22.02 -9.89 6.83
N HIS A 187 22.82 -9.42 7.79
CA HIS A 187 23.28 -8.03 7.84
C HIS A 187 24.07 -7.64 6.58
N GLU A 188 24.94 -8.52 6.08
CA GLU A 188 25.70 -8.25 4.85
C GLU A 188 24.78 -8.18 3.63
N ARG A 189 23.86 -9.14 3.47
CA ARG A 189 22.87 -9.17 2.38
C ARG A 189 22.01 -7.92 2.38
N PHE A 190 21.46 -7.53 3.53
CA PHE A 190 20.63 -6.34 3.63
C PHE A 190 21.44 -5.05 3.43
N GLY A 191 22.66 -4.98 3.93
CA GLY A 191 23.58 -3.88 3.63
C GLY A 191 23.87 -3.74 2.13
N ARG A 192 24.05 -4.87 1.42
CA ARG A 192 24.26 -4.89 -0.03
C ARG A 192 23.02 -4.43 -0.79
N LEU A 193 21.84 -4.93 -0.42
CA LEU A 193 20.56 -4.49 -1.00
C LEU A 193 20.38 -2.98 -0.89
N GLN A 194 20.65 -2.39 0.26
CA GLN A 194 20.55 -0.93 0.44
C GLN A 194 21.46 -0.16 -0.54
N ARG A 195 22.69 -0.65 -0.75
CA ARG A 195 23.67 0.00 -1.64
C ARG A 195 23.36 -0.20 -3.12
N GLU A 196 22.72 -1.30 -3.50
CA GLU A 196 22.24 -1.52 -4.87
C GLU A 196 20.98 -0.70 -5.16
N ALA A 197 20.10 -0.58 -4.16
CA ALA A 197 18.84 0.16 -4.27
C ALA A 197 19.05 1.67 -4.39
N THR A 198 20.07 2.27 -3.79
CA THR A 198 20.23 3.73 -3.82
C THR A 198 21.67 4.20 -3.54
N THR A 199 21.97 5.45 -3.90
CA THR A 199 23.26 6.08 -3.59
C THR A 199 23.31 6.56 -2.14
N ALA A 200 24.50 6.89 -1.64
CA ALA A 200 24.68 7.40 -0.28
C ALA A 200 23.94 8.72 -0.06
N GLU A 201 24.02 9.61 -1.06
CA GLU A 201 23.41 10.93 -1.04
C GLU A 201 21.89 10.82 -0.95
N THR A 202 21.28 9.99 -1.79
CA THR A 202 19.83 9.77 -1.79
C THR A 202 19.39 9.02 -0.54
N ALA A 203 20.12 8.01 -0.08
CA ALA A 203 19.80 7.32 1.17
C ALA A 203 19.75 8.28 2.37
N ALA A 204 20.76 9.16 2.50
CA ALA A 204 20.79 10.18 3.53
C ALA A 204 19.65 11.20 3.37
N ALA A 205 19.39 11.67 2.14
CA ALA A 205 18.33 12.65 1.88
C ALA A 205 16.94 12.10 2.23
N VAL A 206 16.66 10.84 1.86
CA VAL A 206 15.41 10.16 2.20
C VAL A 206 15.33 9.87 3.70
N LEU A 207 16.44 9.49 4.36
CA LEU A 207 16.43 9.30 5.82
C LEU A 207 16.21 10.63 6.57
N ALA A 208 16.77 11.72 6.07
CA ALA A 208 16.53 13.06 6.58
C ALA A 208 15.06 13.47 6.40
N MET A 209 14.42 13.10 5.28
CA MET A 209 12.97 13.25 5.12
C MET A 209 12.21 12.45 6.18
N VAL A 210 12.56 11.17 6.41
CA VAL A 210 11.95 10.31 7.44
C VAL A 210 11.97 10.97 8.83
N TYR A 211 13.08 11.58 9.22
CA TYR A 211 13.22 12.32 10.49
C TYR A 211 12.44 13.64 10.55
N ARG A 212 11.90 14.13 9.43
CA ARG A 212 11.08 15.36 9.36
C ARG A 212 9.59 15.10 9.10
N LEU A 213 9.19 13.86 8.83
CA LEU A 213 7.78 13.54 8.62
C LEU A 213 6.99 13.82 9.91
N ASP A 214 5.89 14.56 9.79
CA ASP A 214 4.95 14.85 10.88
C ASP A 214 3.53 14.63 10.38
N VAL A 215 2.80 13.77 11.08
CA VAL A 215 1.40 13.44 10.79
C VAL A 215 0.48 13.69 11.98
N ARG A 216 0.94 14.36 13.05
CA ARG A 216 0.16 14.57 14.28
C ARG A 216 -1.19 15.22 14.02
N ASP A 217 -1.21 16.21 13.14
CA ASP A 217 -2.42 16.95 12.72
C ASP A 217 -3.37 16.12 11.85
N ARG A 218 -2.90 15.01 11.25
CA ARG A 218 -3.68 14.14 10.36
C ARG A 218 -4.35 12.98 11.08
N LEU A 219 -3.81 12.53 12.22
CA LEU A 219 -4.27 11.32 12.94
C LEU A 219 -5.77 11.36 13.29
N ALA A 220 -6.26 12.49 13.81
CA ALA A 220 -7.66 12.66 14.20
C ALA A 220 -8.65 12.68 13.01
N HIS A 221 -8.14 12.87 11.79
CA HIS A 221 -8.92 12.95 10.56
C HIS A 221 -9.07 11.59 9.87
N VAL A 222 -8.30 10.58 10.28
CA VAL A 222 -8.42 9.21 9.75
C VAL A 222 -9.77 8.63 10.16
N ARG A 223 -10.56 8.17 9.17
CA ARG A 223 -11.90 7.58 9.38
C ARG A 223 -11.98 6.08 9.12
N SER A 224 -10.98 5.51 8.43
CA SER A 224 -10.96 4.10 8.11
C SER A 224 -10.62 3.25 9.35
N PRO A 225 -11.22 2.04 9.48
CA PRO A 225 -10.77 1.06 10.45
C PRO A 225 -9.25 0.88 10.39
N THR A 226 -8.59 1.05 11.52
CA THR A 226 -7.13 1.08 11.59
C THR A 226 -6.61 0.08 12.63
N LEU A 227 -5.71 -0.79 12.22
CA LEU A 227 -4.90 -1.61 13.12
C LEU A 227 -3.48 -1.05 13.17
N VAL A 228 -2.95 -0.86 14.37
CA VAL A 228 -1.54 -0.54 14.61
C VAL A 228 -0.86 -1.74 15.26
N VAL A 229 0.18 -2.26 14.62
CA VAL A 229 1.00 -3.37 15.11
C VAL A 229 2.39 -2.85 15.43
N HIS A 230 2.90 -3.16 16.62
CA HIS A 230 4.24 -2.68 17.01
C HIS A 230 4.97 -3.68 17.89
N ARG A 231 6.27 -3.87 17.63
CA ARG A 231 7.14 -4.69 18.47
C ARG A 231 7.68 -3.92 19.66
N ARG A 232 7.63 -4.50 20.85
CA ARG A 232 8.00 -3.83 22.10
C ARG A 232 9.43 -3.30 22.13
N ASP A 233 10.34 -4.03 21.51
CA ASP A 233 11.78 -3.73 21.53
C ASP A 233 12.28 -3.24 20.16
N ASP A 234 11.39 -2.73 19.30
CA ASP A 234 11.76 -2.16 17.99
C ASP A 234 12.87 -1.11 18.18
N ARG A 235 14.02 -1.38 17.55
CA ARG A 235 15.24 -0.58 17.70
C ARG A 235 15.26 0.67 16.82
N ALA A 236 14.36 0.79 15.85
CA ALA A 236 14.33 1.89 14.90
C ALA A 236 13.18 2.87 15.19
N VAL A 237 12.01 2.34 15.57
CA VAL A 237 10.85 3.14 15.93
C VAL A 237 10.42 2.81 17.36
N PRO A 238 10.66 3.71 18.34
CA PRO A 238 10.30 3.47 19.72
C PRO A 238 8.83 3.06 19.89
N TYR A 239 8.59 1.98 20.62
CA TYR A 239 7.26 1.40 20.85
C TYR A 239 6.20 2.40 21.37
N ARG A 240 6.63 3.44 22.11
CA ARG A 240 5.73 4.51 22.56
C ARG A 240 5.06 5.25 21.40
N LEU A 241 5.76 5.44 20.28
CA LEU A 241 5.26 6.20 19.14
C LEU A 241 4.13 5.47 18.42
N GLY A 242 4.22 4.13 18.29
CA GLY A 242 3.11 3.33 17.78
C GLY A 242 1.87 3.41 18.68
N ARG A 243 2.06 3.43 20.00
CA ARG A 243 0.95 3.64 20.96
C ARG A 243 0.32 5.02 20.81
N GLU A 244 1.13 6.06 20.61
CA GLU A 244 0.65 7.43 20.39
C GLU A 244 -0.17 7.51 19.09
N VAL A 245 0.30 6.89 18.00
CA VAL A 245 -0.48 6.78 16.74
C VAL A 245 -1.82 6.10 16.97
N ALA A 246 -1.84 4.95 17.63
CA ALA A 246 -3.07 4.22 17.90
C ALA A 246 -4.04 4.98 18.81
N ALA A 247 -3.53 5.72 19.80
CA ALA A 247 -4.35 6.53 20.70
C ALA A 247 -4.96 7.76 19.98
N ALA A 248 -4.27 8.30 18.98
CA ALA A 248 -4.69 9.51 18.26
C ALA A 248 -5.64 9.23 17.09
N ILE A 249 -5.65 8.01 16.53
CA ILE A 249 -6.58 7.62 15.46
C ILE A 249 -7.91 7.13 16.06
N PRO A 250 -9.05 7.76 15.75
CA PRO A 250 -10.35 7.33 16.27
C PRO A 250 -10.66 5.87 15.91
N GLY A 251 -10.94 5.05 16.93
CA GLY A 251 -11.32 3.64 16.74
C GLY A 251 -10.18 2.71 16.31
N ALA A 252 -8.92 3.16 16.36
CA ALA A 252 -7.79 2.28 16.08
C ALA A 252 -7.61 1.20 17.15
N THR A 253 -7.22 0.00 16.70
CA THR A 253 -6.79 -1.09 17.57
C THR A 253 -5.27 -1.14 17.63
N PHE A 254 -4.71 -1.44 18.80
CA PHE A 254 -3.26 -1.59 18.98
C PHE A 254 -2.90 -3.02 19.38
N ILE A 255 -2.06 -3.69 18.58
CA ILE A 255 -1.53 -5.02 18.87
C ILE A 255 -0.04 -4.94 19.17
N PRO A 256 0.35 -5.13 20.45
CA PRO A 256 1.76 -5.20 20.82
C PRO A 256 2.33 -6.61 20.60
N LEU A 257 3.47 -6.69 19.94
CA LEU A 257 4.20 -7.95 19.70
C LEU A 257 5.54 -7.96 20.45
N LYS A 258 6.06 -9.17 20.70
CA LYS A 258 7.43 -9.35 21.19
C LYS A 258 8.42 -9.25 20.03
N GLY A 259 9.66 -8.87 20.33
CA GLY A 259 10.76 -8.84 19.37
C GLY A 259 11.35 -7.45 19.18
N SER A 260 12.49 -7.40 18.49
CA SER A 260 13.28 -6.18 18.34
C SER A 260 13.55 -5.75 16.89
N ALA A 261 13.25 -6.63 15.91
CA ALA A 261 13.48 -6.32 14.51
C ALA A 261 12.43 -5.31 14.02
N HIS A 262 12.90 -4.25 13.37
CA HIS A 262 12.06 -3.22 12.78
C HIS A 262 11.34 -3.74 11.53
N PHE A 263 11.98 -4.54 10.69
CA PHE A 263 11.28 -5.08 9.52
C PHE A 263 10.32 -6.21 9.92
N PRO A 264 9.06 -6.20 9.45
CA PRO A 264 8.03 -7.12 9.90
C PRO A 264 8.25 -8.56 9.43
N TRP A 265 9.03 -8.76 8.36
CA TRP A 265 9.43 -10.07 7.85
C TRP A 265 10.62 -10.71 8.59
N HIS A 266 11.29 -10.00 9.51
CA HIS A 266 12.38 -10.58 10.33
C HIS A 266 11.87 -10.97 11.72
N GLY A 267 12.51 -11.95 12.37
CA GLY A 267 12.11 -12.44 13.69
C GLY A 267 10.81 -13.26 13.64
N ASP A 268 9.90 -13.05 14.59
CA ASP A 268 8.57 -13.69 14.57
C ASP A 268 7.65 -12.97 13.56
N ALA A 269 7.86 -13.24 12.28
CA ALA A 269 7.05 -12.70 11.18
C ALA A 269 5.63 -13.29 11.18
N ASP A 270 5.46 -14.54 11.61
CA ASP A 270 4.15 -15.20 11.65
C ASP A 270 3.17 -14.49 12.58
N SER A 271 3.63 -14.00 13.74
CA SER A 271 2.81 -13.18 14.63
C SER A 271 2.38 -11.87 13.97
N VAL A 272 3.24 -11.26 13.14
CA VAL A 272 2.88 -10.04 12.38
C VAL A 272 1.85 -10.37 11.32
N VAL A 273 2.06 -11.43 10.53
CA VAL A 273 1.13 -11.88 9.49
C VAL A 273 -0.25 -12.16 10.09
N ARG A 274 -0.32 -12.91 11.20
CA ARG A 274 -1.60 -13.20 11.88
C ARG A 274 -2.32 -11.92 12.30
N ALA A 275 -1.63 -11.01 12.99
CA ALA A 275 -2.22 -9.74 13.43
C ALA A 275 -2.73 -8.91 12.24
N CYS A 276 -1.92 -8.77 11.17
CA CYS A 276 -2.32 -8.03 9.98
C CYS A 276 -3.54 -8.66 9.29
N ARG A 277 -3.61 -10.00 9.20
CA ARG A 277 -4.73 -10.70 8.54
C ARG A 277 -6.03 -10.66 9.32
N GLU A 278 -5.98 -10.61 10.65
CA GLU A 278 -7.18 -10.41 11.47
C GLU A 278 -7.86 -9.07 11.14
N ALA A 279 -7.07 -8.02 10.86
CA ALA A 279 -7.60 -6.76 10.36
C ALA A 279 -8.00 -6.86 8.88
N LEU A 280 -7.14 -7.41 8.01
CA LEU A 280 -7.36 -7.53 6.56
C LEU A 280 -8.38 -8.62 6.17
N GLY A 281 -9.35 -8.97 7.02
CA GLY A 281 -10.47 -9.82 6.64
C GLY A 281 -11.53 -9.04 5.83
N PRO A 282 -12.48 -9.72 5.14
CA PRO A 282 -13.69 -9.04 4.71
C PRO A 282 -14.33 -8.45 5.97
N ALA A 283 -14.53 -7.13 6.00
CA ALA A 283 -15.19 -6.44 7.10
C ALA A 283 -16.44 -7.25 7.46
N GLN A 284 -16.47 -7.86 8.65
CA GLN A 284 -17.75 -8.32 9.17
C GLN A 284 -18.62 -7.07 9.28
N PRO A 285 -19.87 -7.09 8.77
CA PRO A 285 -20.76 -5.98 8.96
C PRO A 285 -20.85 -5.73 10.46
N SER A 286 -20.39 -4.56 10.92
CA SER A 286 -20.56 -4.15 12.31
C SER A 286 -22.02 -4.32 12.70
N PRO A 287 -22.36 -4.95 13.84
CA PRO A 287 -23.75 -5.13 14.28
C PRO A 287 -24.44 -3.80 14.65
N HIS A 288 -23.76 -2.68 14.45
CA HIS A 288 -24.30 -1.34 14.62
C HIS A 288 -23.94 -0.53 13.39
N THR A 289 -24.77 -0.64 12.36
CA THR A 289 -25.45 0.47 11.66
C THR A 289 -26.22 -0.18 10.50
N GLU A 290 -27.45 -0.60 10.75
CA GLU A 290 -28.46 -0.65 9.68
C GLU A 290 -28.72 0.80 9.26
N SER A 291 -27.78 1.42 8.56
CA SER A 291 -28.11 2.52 7.67
C SER A 291 -28.48 1.85 6.37
N THR A 292 -29.75 1.92 6.01
CA THR A 292 -30.21 1.79 4.62
C THR A 292 -29.23 2.54 3.71
N GLN A 293 -28.26 1.83 3.13
CA GLN A 293 -27.51 2.35 2.00
C GLN A 293 -28.56 2.52 0.91
N GLU A 294 -29.00 3.76 0.70
CA GLU A 294 -29.71 4.10 -0.53
C GLU A 294 -28.87 3.55 -1.69
N LEU A 295 -29.48 2.69 -2.49
CA LEU A 295 -28.88 2.11 -3.70
C LEU A 295 -28.67 3.22 -4.73
N VAL A 296 -27.68 4.09 -4.52
CA VAL A 296 -27.38 5.19 -5.44
C VAL A 296 -26.43 4.68 -6.51
N LEU A 297 -27.00 4.30 -7.66
CA LEU A 297 -26.24 4.18 -8.91
C LEU A 297 -25.73 5.59 -9.30
N SER A 298 -24.47 5.67 -9.72
CA SER A 298 -23.93 6.90 -10.28
C SER A 298 -24.70 7.30 -11.54
N VAL A 299 -24.61 8.57 -11.94
CA VAL A 299 -25.19 9.04 -13.21
C VAL A 299 -24.72 8.16 -14.37
N ARG A 300 -23.43 7.82 -14.39
CA ARG A 300 -22.83 7.00 -15.46
C ARG A 300 -23.32 5.55 -15.45
N GLU A 301 -23.51 4.98 -14.26
CA GLU A 301 -24.09 3.65 -14.12
C GLU A 301 -25.56 3.60 -14.55
N ARG A 302 -26.33 4.67 -14.29
CA ARG A 302 -27.72 4.79 -14.79
C ARG A 302 -27.78 4.90 -16.30
N GLU A 303 -26.90 5.69 -16.92
CA GLU A 303 -26.82 5.79 -18.38
C GLU A 303 -26.47 4.44 -19.02
N VAL A 304 -25.46 3.76 -18.50
CA VAL A 304 -25.06 2.41 -18.96
C VAL A 304 -26.22 1.43 -18.76
N LEU A 305 -26.86 1.43 -17.59
CA LEU A 305 -27.99 0.57 -17.28
C LEU A 305 -29.20 0.82 -18.19
N GLY A 306 -29.46 2.08 -18.56
CA GLY A 306 -30.47 2.45 -19.55
C GLY A 306 -30.16 1.90 -20.94
N CYS A 307 -28.89 1.90 -21.36
CA CYS A 307 -28.50 1.23 -22.60
C CYS A 307 -28.63 -0.29 -22.52
N ILE A 308 -28.32 -0.90 -21.37
CA ILE A 308 -28.53 -2.35 -21.15
C ILE A 308 -30.04 -2.68 -21.25
N ALA A 309 -30.91 -1.85 -20.67
CA ALA A 309 -32.36 -2.04 -20.71
C ALA A 309 -32.92 -1.96 -22.14
N ARG A 310 -32.28 -1.17 -23.02
CA ARG A 310 -32.58 -1.10 -24.47
C ARG A 310 -31.98 -2.25 -25.29
N GLY A 311 -31.26 -3.18 -24.68
CA GLY A 311 -30.70 -4.36 -25.34
C GLY A 311 -29.36 -4.15 -26.05
N LEU A 312 -28.67 -3.04 -25.80
CA LEU A 312 -27.39 -2.75 -26.47
C LEU A 312 -26.26 -3.64 -25.93
N SER A 313 -25.38 -4.10 -26.81
CA SER A 313 -24.13 -4.78 -26.48
C SER A 313 -23.08 -3.82 -25.88
N ASP A 314 -22.06 -4.35 -25.21
CA ASP A 314 -21.02 -3.51 -24.58
C ASP A 314 -20.27 -2.63 -25.60
N ARG A 315 -20.18 -3.08 -26.87
CA ARG A 315 -19.60 -2.30 -27.98
C ARG A 315 -20.50 -1.13 -28.38
N GLU A 316 -21.79 -1.37 -28.52
CA GLU A 316 -22.76 -0.32 -28.89
C GLU A 316 -22.92 0.71 -27.76
N ILE A 317 -22.86 0.27 -26.49
CA ILE A 317 -22.84 1.17 -25.34
C ILE A 317 -21.56 2.03 -25.34
N ALA A 318 -20.42 1.41 -25.65
CA ALA A 318 -19.14 2.09 -25.74
C ALA A 318 -19.16 3.18 -26.81
N GLU A 319 -19.69 2.87 -28.00
CA GLU A 319 -19.89 3.83 -29.09
C GLU A 319 -20.87 4.95 -28.70
N GLN A 320 -22.04 4.60 -28.15
CA GLN A 320 -23.09 5.56 -27.83
C GLN A 320 -22.70 6.53 -26.70
N LEU A 321 -21.99 6.04 -25.68
CA LEU A 321 -21.60 6.85 -24.53
C LEU A 321 -20.19 7.44 -24.67
N VAL A 322 -19.51 7.20 -25.80
CA VAL A 322 -18.11 7.62 -26.03
C VAL A 322 -17.19 7.10 -24.91
N LEU A 323 -17.22 5.78 -24.69
CA LEU A 323 -16.44 5.04 -23.70
C LEU A 323 -15.64 3.92 -24.38
N SER A 324 -14.64 3.35 -23.72
CA SER A 324 -14.04 2.09 -24.16
C SER A 324 -14.90 0.89 -23.76
N SER A 325 -14.84 -0.20 -24.52
CA SER A 325 -15.57 -1.44 -24.17
C SER A 325 -15.15 -2.00 -22.81
N HIS A 326 -13.89 -1.80 -22.40
CA HIS A 326 -13.41 -2.19 -21.07
C HIS A 326 -14.10 -1.37 -19.96
N THR A 327 -14.25 -0.06 -20.16
CA THR A 327 -14.95 0.83 -19.22
C THR A 327 -16.43 0.45 -19.09
N VAL A 328 -17.10 0.12 -20.20
CA VAL A 328 -18.48 -0.39 -20.17
C VAL A 328 -18.57 -1.68 -19.38
N HIS A 329 -17.70 -2.65 -19.66
CA HIS A 329 -17.68 -3.93 -18.95
C HIS A 329 -17.55 -3.74 -17.43
N ARG A 330 -16.68 -2.82 -17.00
CA ARG A 330 -16.50 -2.45 -15.59
C ARG A 330 -17.74 -1.81 -14.98
N HIS A 331 -18.43 -0.92 -15.71
CA HIS A 331 -19.71 -0.36 -15.26
C HIS A 331 -20.79 -1.43 -15.12
N VAL A 332 -20.91 -2.37 -16.06
CA VAL A 332 -21.86 -3.49 -15.97
C VAL A 332 -21.58 -4.36 -14.74
N ALA A 333 -20.31 -4.66 -14.44
CA ALA A 333 -19.92 -5.40 -13.25
C ALA A 333 -20.28 -4.65 -11.95
N ASN A 334 -20.03 -3.34 -11.91
CA ASN A 334 -20.39 -2.50 -10.76
C ASN A 334 -21.90 -2.42 -10.53
N ILE A 335 -22.68 -2.23 -11.60
CA ILE A 335 -24.15 -2.21 -11.54
C ILE A 335 -24.67 -3.53 -10.96
N ARG A 336 -24.18 -4.66 -11.49
CA ARG A 336 -24.53 -6.02 -11.01
C ARG A 336 -24.22 -6.20 -9.53
N ARG A 337 -23.04 -5.77 -9.09
CA ARG A 337 -22.64 -5.83 -7.68
C ARG A 337 -23.54 -4.96 -6.80
N LYS A 338 -23.77 -3.70 -7.19
CA LYS A 338 -24.61 -2.75 -6.44
C LYS A 338 -26.05 -3.23 -6.30
N LEU A 339 -26.62 -3.81 -7.36
CA LEU A 339 -27.99 -4.34 -7.36
C LEU A 339 -28.09 -5.77 -6.80
N GLY A 340 -26.98 -6.41 -6.41
CA GLY A 340 -26.97 -7.78 -5.91
C GLY A 340 -27.46 -8.80 -6.95
N ARG A 341 -27.07 -8.64 -8.22
CA ARG A 341 -27.51 -9.48 -9.35
C ARG A 341 -26.34 -10.08 -10.12
N THR A 342 -26.46 -11.34 -10.49
CA THR A 342 -25.41 -12.12 -11.14
C THR A 342 -25.46 -12.05 -12.66
N SER A 343 -26.47 -11.44 -13.27
CA SER A 343 -26.54 -11.22 -14.72
C SER A 343 -26.97 -9.80 -15.05
N ARG A 344 -26.58 -9.31 -16.23
CA ARG A 344 -26.96 -7.96 -16.69
C ARG A 344 -28.47 -7.81 -16.87
N THR A 345 -29.15 -8.88 -17.31
CA THR A 345 -30.63 -8.90 -17.44
C THR A 345 -31.31 -8.86 -16.08
N ALA A 346 -30.79 -9.61 -15.10
CA ALA A 346 -31.31 -9.58 -13.73
C ALA A 346 -31.09 -8.21 -13.05
N ALA A 347 -29.99 -7.53 -13.38
CA ALA A 347 -29.74 -6.17 -12.94
C ALA A 347 -30.77 -5.17 -13.48
N VAL A 348 -31.16 -5.26 -14.76
CA VAL A 348 -32.24 -4.43 -15.34
C VAL A 348 -33.58 -4.68 -14.65
N ALA A 349 -33.95 -5.95 -14.44
CA ALA A 349 -35.20 -6.31 -13.78
C ALA A 349 -35.27 -5.76 -12.34
N GLU A 350 -34.16 -5.83 -11.61
CA GLU A 350 -34.08 -5.29 -10.25
C GLU A 350 -34.16 -3.76 -10.22
N ALA A 351 -33.49 -3.09 -11.15
CA ALA A 351 -33.55 -1.63 -11.24
C ALA A 351 -34.94 -1.11 -11.61
N ALA A 352 -35.67 -1.82 -12.47
CA ALA A 352 -37.07 -1.52 -12.77
C ALA A 352 -37.96 -1.70 -11.53
N ARG A 353 -37.75 -2.78 -10.75
CA ARG A 353 -38.46 -3.03 -9.48
C ARG A 353 -38.23 -1.92 -8.45
N LEU A 354 -37.03 -1.34 -8.45
CA LEU A 354 -36.62 -0.28 -7.54
C LEU A 354 -36.93 1.15 -8.04
N GLY A 355 -37.50 1.31 -9.24
CA GLY A 355 -37.80 2.62 -9.82
C GLY A 355 -36.56 3.44 -10.21
N ILE A 356 -35.43 2.78 -10.46
CA ILE A 356 -34.15 3.41 -10.83
C ILE A 356 -34.04 3.63 -12.35
N LEU A 357 -34.86 2.90 -13.12
CA LEU A 357 -34.94 2.92 -14.58
C LEU A 357 -36.19 3.64 -15.10
#